data_AF-A0A812WCK9-F1
#
_entry.id   AF-A0A812WCK9-F1
#
_cell.length_a   1.000
_cell.length_b   1.000
_cell.length_c   1.000
_cell.angle_alpha   90.00
_cell.angle_beta   90.00
_cell.angle_gamma   90.00
#
_symmetry.space_group_name_H-M   'P 1'
#
loop_
_entity.id
_entity.type
_entity.pdbx_description
1 polymer ?
#
loop_
_entity_poly.entity_id
_entity_poly.type
_entity_poly.pdbx_seq_one_letter_code
_entity_poly.pdbx_strand_id
1 'polypeptide(L)'
;ASSQATLSLDVWLAVEYSNLGIKLMAFIGIPMFFIFGALHRYCGHGDLEKTDLLESLSIRNVHGVGWIYYLHGICALWVVLLVRSIVFKAQERYLQRRFAWLKSLPCPRCSTILVEGIPEEYRSEDRVRQFFSATFDARVMQVNMVRHTQLLDQLSSEHLVAKGRLRQSERLLERDGSRPTARLRFAGEPVDAISYFLGEMQDKHQLVQQEQARIRQESASLGGVNSHCAFVTFGTRQDAAIAKTLDFSQDGGHWVITDAPEVSTICWGKLSTEPTLLRTVSGILLITFLYAGFTPICVAISTLAQSLDLGPFQPLWSAFAPTLGLTVFLAMLPTVLLLIFDACFLPRSDTAAQHLLQFWYFAFLLFFVLFLPIIGTNFSDFAHQVYKSPAQVFGLVAA
;
A
#
# COMPACT_ATOMS: atom_id res chain seq x y z
N ALA A 1 -19.47 -25.79 2.73
CA ALA A 1 -19.36 -24.90 1.57
C ALA A 1 -20.15 -23.58 1.73
N SER A 2 -21.04 -23.44 2.73
CA SER A 2 -21.91 -22.27 2.91
C SER A 2 -21.32 -21.08 3.68
N SER A 3 -20.14 -21.19 4.30
CA SER A 3 -19.49 -20.06 5.00
C SER A 3 -18.49 -19.27 4.14
N GLN A 4 -18.24 -19.69 2.89
CA GLN A 4 -17.26 -19.05 2.00
C GLN A 4 -17.86 -17.97 1.08
N ALA A 5 -19.19 -17.80 1.09
CA ALA A 5 -19.88 -16.86 0.21
C ALA A 5 -19.84 -15.39 0.68
N THR A 6 -19.38 -15.13 1.92
CA THR A 6 -19.43 -13.79 2.52
C THR A 6 -18.07 -13.08 2.61
N LEU A 7 -16.95 -13.79 2.42
CA LEU A 7 -15.61 -13.19 2.46
C LEU A 7 -15.19 -12.76 1.05
N SER A 8 -14.70 -11.53 0.89
CA SER A 8 -14.08 -11.10 -0.36
C SER A 8 -12.83 -11.93 -0.68
N LEU A 9 -12.50 -12.03 -1.97
CA LEU A 9 -11.34 -12.82 -2.44
C LEU A 9 -10.04 -12.37 -1.75
N ASP A 10 -9.88 -11.08 -1.51
CA ASP A 10 -8.68 -10.49 -0.92
C ASP A 10 -8.52 -10.86 0.56
N VAL A 11 -9.61 -10.88 1.34
CA VAL A 11 -9.58 -11.32 2.74
C VAL A 11 -9.23 -12.80 2.81
N TRP A 12 -9.78 -13.61 1.90
CA TRP A 12 -9.41 -15.02 1.82
C TRP A 12 -7.93 -15.20 1.50
N LEU A 13 -7.40 -14.43 0.54
CA LEU A 13 -5.98 -14.47 0.17
C LEU A 13 -5.08 -14.09 1.36
N ALA A 14 -5.45 -13.07 2.14
CA ALA A 14 -4.71 -12.68 3.34
C ALA A 14 -4.63 -13.83 4.37
N VAL A 15 -5.75 -14.51 4.61
CA VAL A 15 -5.80 -15.68 5.52
C VAL A 15 -4.99 -16.85 4.97
N GLU A 16 -5.09 -17.15 3.67
CA GLU A 16 -4.31 -18.23 3.06
C GLU A 16 -2.81 -17.91 3.08
N TYR A 17 -2.42 -16.65 2.92
CA TYR A 17 -1.03 -16.21 3.06
C TYR A 17 -0.50 -16.41 4.48
N SER A 18 -1.28 -16.07 5.51
CA SER A 18 -0.90 -16.36 6.91
C SER A 18 -0.78 -17.87 7.16
N ASN A 19 -1.71 -18.67 6.65
CA ASN A 19 -1.66 -20.14 6.75
C ASN A 19 -0.45 -20.73 6.02
N LEU A 20 -0.08 -20.16 4.87
CA LEU A 20 1.11 -20.53 4.12
C LEU A 20 2.37 -20.26 4.97
N GLY A 21 2.46 -19.08 5.60
CA GLY A 21 3.55 -18.74 6.51
C GLY A 21 3.68 -19.72 7.68
N ILE A 22 2.57 -20.05 8.35
CA ILE A 22 2.56 -21.03 9.46
C ILE A 22 3.03 -22.41 8.98
N LYS A 23 2.55 -22.87 7.83
CA LYS A 23 2.97 -24.15 7.24
C LYS A 23 4.46 -24.15 6.94
N LEU A 24 4.97 -23.11 6.29
CA LEU A 24 6.40 -23.00 5.99
C LEU A 24 7.25 -23.01 7.26
N MET A 25 6.86 -22.25 8.28
CA MET A 25 7.54 -22.23 9.58
C MET A 25 7.51 -23.60 10.26
N ALA A 26 6.39 -24.33 10.22
CA ALA A 26 6.30 -25.65 10.81
C ALA A 26 7.14 -26.69 10.04
N PHE A 27 7.01 -26.73 8.72
CA PHE A 27 7.71 -27.71 7.88
C PHE A 27 9.21 -27.50 7.84
N ILE A 28 9.70 -26.26 7.92
CA ILE A 28 11.14 -25.96 7.92
C ILE A 28 11.68 -25.90 9.34
N GLY A 29 10.99 -25.18 10.23
CA GLY A 29 11.46 -24.88 11.59
C GLY A 29 11.52 -26.11 12.50
N ILE A 30 10.53 -27.01 12.45
CA ILE A 30 10.52 -28.21 13.29
C ILE A 30 11.72 -29.12 12.95
N PRO A 31 11.95 -29.52 11.68
CA PRO A 31 13.14 -30.31 11.33
C PRO A 31 14.46 -29.58 11.62
N MET A 32 14.54 -28.28 11.36
CA MET A 32 15.76 -27.50 11.64
C MET A 32 16.09 -27.49 13.14
N PHE A 33 15.08 -27.30 13.99
CA PHE A 33 15.31 -27.26 15.44
C PHE A 33 15.64 -28.65 16.02
N PHE A 34 14.83 -29.66 15.72
CA PHE A 34 14.96 -30.98 16.36
C PHE A 34 16.03 -31.86 15.75
N ILE A 35 16.29 -31.76 14.44
CA ILE A 35 17.28 -32.61 13.75
C ILE A 35 18.62 -31.87 13.70
N PHE A 36 18.67 -30.71 13.04
CA PHE A 36 19.92 -29.98 12.86
C PHE A 36 20.42 -29.36 14.17
N GLY A 37 19.54 -28.79 14.99
CA GLY A 37 19.91 -28.27 16.31
C GLY A 37 20.51 -29.36 17.22
N ALA A 38 19.88 -30.54 17.29
CA ALA A 38 20.42 -31.66 18.05
C ALA A 38 21.76 -32.16 17.47
N LEU A 39 21.90 -32.21 16.15
CA LEU A 39 23.14 -32.60 15.48
C LEU A 39 24.28 -31.61 15.73
N HIS A 40 24.01 -30.30 15.69
CA HIS A 40 25.00 -29.27 16.02
C HIS A 40 25.49 -29.38 17.45
N ARG A 41 24.58 -29.66 18.40
CA ARG A 41 24.93 -29.86 19.79
C ARG A 41 25.74 -31.15 20.02
N TYR A 42 25.43 -32.21 19.28
CA TYR A 42 26.15 -33.49 19.38
C TYR A 42 27.55 -33.43 18.76
N CYS A 43 27.70 -32.74 17.62
CA CYS A 43 28.98 -32.65 16.89
C CYS A 43 29.83 -31.43 17.25
N GLY A 44 29.28 -30.49 18.01
CA GLY A 44 30.00 -29.33 18.53
C GLY A 44 30.93 -29.69 19.69
N HIS A 45 32.01 -28.92 19.84
CA HIS A 45 33.05 -29.12 20.87
C HIS A 45 33.01 -28.06 21.98
N GLY A 46 31.98 -27.20 22.02
CA GLY A 46 31.83 -26.21 23.08
C GLY A 46 31.64 -26.87 24.45
N ASP A 47 32.35 -26.40 25.47
CA ASP A 47 32.07 -26.73 26.87
C ASP A 47 30.58 -26.45 27.14
N LEU A 48 29.78 -27.51 27.28
CA LEU A 48 28.32 -27.44 27.46
C LEU A 48 27.89 -26.66 28.71
N GLU A 49 28.81 -26.41 29.64
CA GLU A 49 28.61 -25.60 30.85
C GLU A 49 28.81 -24.10 30.63
N LYS A 50 29.51 -23.67 29.57
CA LYS A 50 29.84 -22.25 29.30
C LYS A 50 29.17 -21.68 28.05
N THR A 51 28.54 -22.53 27.24
CA THR A 51 27.87 -22.10 26.01
C THR A 51 26.38 -21.92 26.22
N ASP A 52 25.86 -20.79 25.77
CA ASP A 52 24.42 -20.52 25.80
C ASP A 52 23.67 -21.53 24.93
N LEU A 53 22.44 -21.89 25.34
CA LEU A 53 21.61 -22.88 24.65
C LEU A 53 21.47 -22.57 23.15
N LEU A 54 21.30 -21.29 22.80
CA LEU A 54 21.13 -20.85 21.41
C LEU A 54 22.42 -20.97 20.60
N GLU A 55 23.58 -20.70 21.20
CA GLU A 55 24.87 -20.87 20.54
C GLU A 55 25.16 -22.34 20.29
N SER A 56 24.79 -23.22 21.23
CA SER A 56 24.97 -24.67 21.09
C SER A 56 24.19 -25.28 19.92
N LEU A 57 23.07 -24.65 19.55
CA LEU A 57 22.20 -25.07 18.43
C LEU A 57 22.62 -24.46 17.09
N SER A 58 23.53 -23.49 17.09
CA SER A 58 24.00 -22.81 15.88
C SER A 58 25.02 -23.65 15.11
N ILE A 59 25.04 -23.50 13.78
CA ILE A 59 26.08 -24.11 12.93
C ILE A 59 27.50 -23.65 13.32
N ARG A 60 27.61 -22.47 13.97
CA ARG A 60 28.89 -21.92 14.46
C ARG A 60 29.57 -22.83 15.48
N ASN A 61 28.82 -23.65 16.22
CA ASN A 61 29.36 -24.59 17.20
C ASN A 61 30.11 -25.78 16.56
N VAL A 62 29.91 -26.03 15.26
CA VAL A 62 30.45 -27.21 14.58
C VAL A 62 31.86 -26.93 14.05
N HIS A 63 32.87 -27.51 14.70
CA HIS A 63 34.28 -27.41 14.29
C HIS A 63 34.83 -28.76 13.82
N GLY A 64 35.53 -28.78 12.67
CA GLY A 64 36.30 -29.95 12.20
C GLY A 64 35.50 -31.10 11.57
N VAL A 65 34.16 -31.05 11.57
CA VAL A 65 33.30 -32.12 11.02
C VAL A 65 32.78 -31.77 9.63
N GLY A 66 33.59 -32.04 8.60
CA GLY A 66 33.32 -31.63 7.22
C GLY A 66 32.02 -32.17 6.59
N TRP A 67 31.55 -33.36 7.00
CA TRP A 67 30.37 -34.00 6.40
C TRP A 67 29.05 -33.28 6.72
N ILE A 68 28.98 -32.55 7.84
CA ILE A 68 27.78 -31.82 8.28
C ILE A 68 27.45 -30.67 7.33
N TYR A 69 28.48 -30.02 6.75
CA TYR A 69 28.29 -28.96 5.77
C TYR A 69 27.63 -29.47 4.47
N TYR A 70 27.96 -30.69 4.03
CA TYR A 70 27.27 -31.33 2.90
C TYR A 70 25.80 -31.63 3.23
N LEU A 71 25.51 -32.04 4.48
CA LEU A 71 24.14 -32.25 4.94
C LEU A 71 23.33 -30.94 4.94
N HIS A 72 23.93 -29.81 5.32
CA HIS A 72 23.33 -28.49 5.18
C HIS A 72 23.07 -28.11 3.73
N GLY A 73 23.98 -28.44 2.81
CA GLY A 73 23.77 -28.25 1.37
C GLY A 73 22.55 -29.03 0.86
N ILE A 74 22.40 -30.30 1.26
CA ILE A 74 21.22 -31.11 0.94
C ILE A 74 19.96 -30.52 1.58
N CYS A 75 20.05 -30.06 2.83
CA CYS A 75 18.94 -29.41 3.53
C CYS A 75 18.48 -28.15 2.81
N ALA A 76 19.40 -27.29 2.37
CA ALA A 76 19.08 -26.09 1.62
C ALA A 76 18.35 -26.43 0.32
N LEU A 77 18.80 -27.44 -0.43
CA LEU A 77 18.09 -27.92 -1.62
C LEU A 77 16.69 -28.44 -1.29
N TRP A 78 16.55 -29.21 -0.20
CA TRP A 78 15.26 -29.69 0.27
C TRP A 78 14.32 -28.54 0.64
N VAL A 79 14.79 -27.53 1.38
CA VAL A 79 14.02 -26.33 1.74
C VAL A 79 13.56 -25.60 0.48
N VAL A 80 14.44 -25.36 -0.49
CA VAL A 80 14.08 -24.68 -1.75
C VAL A 80 13.00 -25.46 -2.50
N LEU A 81 13.15 -26.78 -2.65
CA LEU A 81 12.16 -27.63 -3.32
C LEU A 81 10.82 -27.66 -2.56
N LEU A 82 10.86 -27.71 -1.23
CA LEU A 82 9.69 -27.70 -0.37
C LEU A 82 8.93 -26.39 -0.46
N VAL A 83 9.62 -25.25 -0.28
CA VAL A 83 9.03 -23.90 -0.39
C VAL A 83 8.41 -23.73 -1.77
N ARG A 84 9.14 -24.09 -2.84
CA ARG A 84 8.62 -24.06 -4.20
C ARG A 84 7.33 -24.88 -4.31
N SER A 85 7.34 -26.14 -3.88
CA SER A 85 6.17 -27.02 -3.96
C SER A 85 4.95 -26.46 -3.23
N ILE A 86 5.14 -25.95 -2.02
CA ILE A 86 4.05 -25.38 -1.21
C ILE A 86 3.52 -24.09 -1.85
N VAL A 87 4.39 -23.19 -2.31
CA VAL A 87 4.01 -21.92 -2.95
C VAL A 87 3.25 -22.18 -4.25
N PHE A 88 3.75 -23.06 -5.14
CA PHE A 88 3.07 -23.38 -6.39
C PHE A 88 1.70 -24.02 -6.15
N LYS A 89 1.57 -24.93 -5.17
CA LYS A 89 0.26 -25.49 -4.77
C LYS A 89 -0.69 -24.44 -4.18
N ALA A 90 -0.17 -23.43 -3.48
CA ALA A 90 -0.98 -22.32 -2.99
C ALA A 90 -1.45 -21.41 -4.15
N GLN A 91 -0.56 -21.11 -5.09
CA GLN A 91 -0.87 -20.33 -6.30
C GLN A 91 -1.93 -21.02 -7.16
N GLU A 92 -1.83 -22.34 -7.39
CA GLU A 92 -2.83 -23.10 -8.15
C GLU A 92 -4.23 -23.02 -7.52
N ARG A 93 -4.31 -23.22 -6.19
CA ARG A 93 -5.57 -23.07 -5.43
C ARG A 93 -6.12 -21.64 -5.52
N TYR A 94 -5.25 -20.64 -5.48
CA TYR A 94 -5.65 -19.24 -5.66
C TYR A 94 -6.17 -18.97 -7.07
N LEU A 95 -5.50 -19.48 -8.12
CA LEU A 95 -5.91 -19.29 -9.50
C LEU A 95 -7.31 -19.82 -9.77
N GLN A 96 -7.65 -21.01 -9.26
CA GLN A 96 -8.99 -21.58 -9.38
C GLN A 96 -10.06 -20.64 -8.82
N ARG A 97 -9.81 -20.08 -7.63
CA ARG A 97 -10.71 -19.12 -6.97
C ARG A 97 -10.76 -17.79 -7.70
N ARG A 98 -9.62 -17.29 -8.17
CA ARG A 98 -9.52 -16.06 -8.95
C ARG A 98 -10.33 -16.17 -10.23
N PHE A 99 -10.25 -17.28 -10.95
CA PHE A 99 -11.07 -17.50 -12.14
C PHE A 99 -12.56 -17.60 -11.83
N ALA A 100 -12.95 -18.29 -10.75
CA ALA A 100 -14.35 -18.33 -10.31
C ALA A 100 -14.87 -16.92 -9.95
N TRP A 101 -14.07 -16.15 -9.21
CA TRP A 101 -14.39 -14.77 -8.84
C TRP A 101 -14.52 -13.85 -10.07
N LEU A 102 -13.56 -13.90 -11.01
CA LEU A 102 -13.59 -13.12 -12.25
C LEU A 102 -14.84 -13.44 -13.08
N LYS A 103 -15.26 -14.71 -13.14
CA LYS A 103 -16.51 -15.11 -13.82
C LYS A 103 -17.74 -14.52 -13.12
N SER A 104 -17.73 -14.47 -11.79
CA SER A 104 -18.84 -13.92 -10.98
C SER A 104 -18.92 -12.40 -10.90
N LEU A 105 -17.98 -11.66 -11.51
CA LEU A 105 -18.00 -10.19 -11.46
C LEU A 105 -19.32 -9.63 -12.01
N PRO A 106 -20.01 -8.73 -11.27
CA PRO A 106 -21.24 -8.12 -11.75
C PRO A 106 -20.92 -7.12 -12.87
N CYS A 107 -21.84 -7.00 -13.82
CA CYS A 107 -21.81 -5.92 -14.80
C CYS A 107 -22.51 -4.69 -14.19
N PRO A 108 -22.03 -3.45 -14.42
CA PRO A 108 -21.11 -3.04 -15.49
C PRO A 108 -19.61 -3.25 -15.22
N ARG A 109 -19.17 -3.47 -13.97
CA ARG A 109 -17.74 -3.62 -13.62
C ARG A 109 -17.00 -4.66 -14.48
N CYS A 110 -17.69 -5.73 -14.86
CA CYS A 110 -17.20 -6.80 -15.73
C CYS A 110 -16.73 -6.33 -17.13
N SER A 111 -17.28 -5.22 -17.64
CA SER A 111 -17.09 -4.73 -19.01
C SER A 111 -16.70 -3.25 -19.07
N THR A 112 -16.36 -2.65 -17.92
CA THR A 112 -15.86 -1.28 -17.83
C THR A 112 -14.34 -1.26 -17.78
N ILE A 113 -13.74 -0.38 -18.57
CA ILE A 113 -12.30 -0.08 -18.57
C ILE A 113 -12.07 1.35 -18.11
N LEU A 114 -10.89 1.61 -17.56
CA LEU A 114 -10.39 2.96 -17.30
C LEU A 114 -9.44 3.34 -18.45
N VAL A 115 -9.69 4.50 -19.06
CA VAL A 115 -8.87 5.08 -20.12
C VAL A 115 -8.21 6.33 -19.56
N GLU A 116 -6.88 6.42 -19.68
CA GLU A 116 -6.07 7.54 -19.20
C GLU A 116 -5.29 8.18 -20.36
N GLY A 117 -4.89 9.44 -20.19
CA GLY A 117 -4.07 10.16 -21.16
C GLY A 117 -4.83 10.58 -22.42
N ILE A 118 -6.13 10.84 -22.31
CA ILE A 118 -6.97 11.29 -23.43
C ILE A 118 -6.50 12.69 -23.90
N PRO A 119 -6.08 12.84 -25.18
CA PRO A 119 -5.68 14.13 -25.73
C PRO A 119 -6.81 15.16 -25.67
N GLU A 120 -6.47 16.44 -25.58
CA GLU A 120 -7.44 17.53 -25.40
C GLU A 120 -8.55 17.55 -26.47
N GLU A 121 -8.21 17.21 -27.71
CA GLU A 121 -9.13 17.13 -28.85
C GLU A 121 -10.25 16.09 -28.68
N TYR A 122 -10.01 15.08 -27.83
CA TYR A 122 -10.93 13.97 -27.58
C TYR A 122 -11.58 14.04 -26.20
N ARG A 123 -11.41 15.12 -25.42
CA ARG A 123 -12.00 15.28 -24.06
C ARG A 123 -13.49 15.62 -24.10
N SER A 124 -14.28 14.71 -24.65
CA SER A 124 -15.74 14.72 -24.65
C SER A 124 -16.25 13.29 -24.75
N GLU A 125 -17.36 12.99 -24.09
CA GLU A 125 -17.98 11.65 -24.11
C GLU A 125 -18.28 11.18 -25.55
N ASP A 126 -18.72 12.10 -26.43
CA ASP A 126 -19.06 11.77 -27.81
C ASP A 126 -17.82 11.47 -28.66
N ARG A 127 -16.72 12.21 -28.47
CA ARG A 127 -15.46 11.98 -29.20
C ARG A 127 -14.81 10.67 -28.78
N VAL A 128 -14.80 10.35 -27.48
CA VAL A 128 -14.30 9.07 -26.98
C VAL A 128 -15.17 7.92 -27.51
N ARG A 129 -16.50 8.07 -27.49
CA ARG A 129 -17.41 7.07 -28.07
C ARG A 129 -17.13 6.86 -29.56
N GLN A 130 -16.95 7.94 -30.32
CA GLN A 130 -16.63 7.89 -31.75
C GLN A 130 -15.29 7.20 -31.98
N PHE A 131 -14.26 7.51 -31.19
CA PHE A 131 -12.94 6.90 -31.29
C PHE A 131 -13.01 5.38 -31.12
N PHE A 132 -13.65 4.89 -30.06
CA PHE A 132 -13.78 3.45 -29.83
C PHE A 132 -14.65 2.76 -30.86
N SER A 133 -15.72 3.42 -31.33
CA SER A 133 -16.61 2.86 -32.37
C SER A 133 -15.96 2.84 -33.76
N ALA A 134 -15.03 3.76 -34.04
CA ALA A 134 -14.28 3.78 -35.29
C ALA A 134 -13.10 2.79 -35.27
N THR A 135 -12.51 2.57 -34.09
CA THR A 135 -11.34 1.68 -33.93
C THR A 135 -11.77 0.21 -33.78
N PHE A 136 -12.93 -0.05 -33.20
CA PHE A 136 -13.52 -1.38 -33.06
C PHE A 136 -14.98 -1.39 -33.47
N ASP A 137 -15.43 -2.47 -34.09
CA ASP A 137 -16.86 -2.78 -34.26
C ASP A 137 -17.56 -3.15 -32.93
N ALA A 138 -16.95 -2.76 -31.80
CA ALA A 138 -17.41 -3.04 -30.47
C ALA A 138 -18.53 -2.07 -30.07
N ARG A 139 -19.60 -2.62 -29.49
CA ARG A 139 -20.71 -1.80 -28.99
C ARG A 139 -20.31 -1.12 -27.67
N VAL A 140 -19.98 0.17 -27.75
CA VAL A 140 -19.80 1.03 -26.56
C VAL A 140 -21.17 1.38 -25.99
N MET A 141 -21.45 0.94 -24.75
CA MET A 141 -22.74 1.18 -24.09
C MET A 141 -22.76 2.55 -23.41
N GLN A 142 -21.70 2.89 -22.69
CA GLN A 142 -21.62 4.12 -21.91
C GLN A 142 -20.18 4.62 -21.84
N VAL A 143 -20.01 5.93 -21.93
CA VAL A 143 -18.75 6.62 -21.68
C VAL A 143 -19.02 7.63 -20.59
N ASN A 144 -18.25 7.61 -19.52
CA ASN A 144 -18.31 8.57 -18.43
C ASN A 144 -16.95 9.24 -18.29
N MET A 145 -16.85 10.51 -18.66
CA MET A 145 -15.61 11.29 -18.46
C MET A 145 -15.41 11.59 -16.98
N VAL A 146 -14.15 11.53 -16.52
CA VAL A 146 -13.77 12.05 -15.21
C VAL A 146 -13.78 13.57 -15.27
N ARG A 147 -14.40 14.21 -14.28
CA ARG A 147 -14.63 15.65 -14.25
C ARG A 147 -13.83 16.30 -13.12
N HIS A 148 -13.38 17.53 -13.31
CA HIS A 148 -12.77 18.33 -12.26
C HIS A 148 -13.85 18.85 -11.30
N THR A 149 -14.03 18.17 -10.17
CA THR A 149 -15.10 18.45 -9.19
C THR A 149 -14.59 19.08 -7.89
N GLN A 150 -13.38 19.62 -7.85
CA GLN A 150 -12.75 20.09 -6.60
C GLN A 150 -13.63 21.07 -5.80
N LEU A 151 -14.23 22.06 -6.47
CA LEU A 151 -15.13 23.01 -5.83
C LEU A 151 -16.43 22.35 -5.35
N LEU A 152 -17.00 21.46 -6.17
CA LEU A 152 -18.19 20.70 -5.82
C LEU A 152 -17.96 19.79 -4.60
N ASP A 153 -16.79 19.17 -4.51
CA ASP A 153 -16.40 18.30 -3.40
C ASP A 153 -16.25 19.10 -2.10
N GLN A 154 -15.65 20.29 -2.17
CA GLN A 154 -15.56 21.21 -1.04
C GLN A 154 -16.95 21.66 -0.57
N LEU A 155 -17.80 22.15 -1.48
CA LEU A 155 -19.16 22.59 -1.16
C LEU A 155 -20.03 21.45 -0.60
N SER A 156 -19.89 20.24 -1.16
CA SER A 156 -20.61 19.05 -0.68
C SER A 156 -20.13 18.62 0.71
N SER A 157 -18.83 18.67 0.98
CA SER A 157 -18.26 18.41 2.30
C SER A 157 -18.77 19.41 3.34
N GLU A 158 -18.75 20.70 3.02
CA GLU A 158 -19.29 21.75 3.89
C GLU A 158 -20.79 21.57 4.16
N HIS A 159 -21.57 21.25 3.13
CA HIS A 159 -23.00 20.93 3.27
C HIS A 159 -23.24 19.71 4.19
N LEU A 160 -22.41 18.66 4.07
CA LEU A 160 -22.49 17.49 4.96
C LEU A 160 -22.14 17.82 6.40
N VAL A 161 -21.13 18.67 6.62
CA VAL A 161 -20.76 19.15 7.97
C VAL A 161 -21.89 19.98 8.57
N ALA A 162 -22.47 20.92 7.82
CA ALA A 162 -23.61 21.72 8.27
C ALA A 162 -24.81 20.84 8.62
N LYS A 163 -25.15 19.87 7.77
CA LYS A 163 -26.21 18.88 8.02
C LYS A 163 -25.93 18.02 9.26
N GLY A 164 -24.67 17.64 9.48
CA GLY A 164 -24.24 16.91 10.67
C GLY A 164 -24.43 17.71 11.95
N ARG A 165 -24.05 18.99 11.92
CA ARG A 165 -24.23 19.93 13.04
C ARG A 165 -25.71 20.19 13.32
N LEU A 166 -26.53 20.38 12.29
CA LEU A 166 -27.99 20.52 12.44
C LEU A 166 -28.60 19.31 13.15
N ARG A 167 -28.29 18.09 12.70
CA ARG A 167 -28.76 16.85 13.34
C ARG A 167 -28.28 16.73 14.80
N GLN A 168 -27.07 17.19 15.09
CA GLN A 168 -26.56 17.21 16.47
C GLN A 168 -27.38 18.18 17.33
N SER A 169 -27.70 19.36 16.82
CA SER A 169 -28.53 20.35 17.51
C SER A 169 -29.97 19.85 17.72
N GLU A 170 -30.58 19.21 16.73
CA GLU A 170 -31.92 18.60 16.86
C GLU A 170 -31.96 17.54 17.98
N ARG A 171 -30.94 16.68 18.07
CA ARG A 171 -30.82 15.69 19.16
C ARG A 171 -30.67 16.34 20.53
N LEU A 172 -29.98 17.47 20.63
CA LEU A 172 -29.87 18.21 21.89
C LEU A 172 -31.21 18.79 22.32
N LEU A 173 -32.00 19.29 21.37
CA LEU A 173 -33.36 19.75 21.63
C LEU A 173 -34.27 18.60 22.11
N GLU A 174 -34.20 17.44 21.47
CA GLU A 174 -34.96 16.25 21.89
C GLU A 174 -34.57 15.76 23.29
N ARG A 175 -33.28 15.83 23.63
CA ARG A 175 -32.76 15.38 24.93
C ARG A 175 -33.08 16.34 26.07
N ASP A 176 -32.82 17.63 25.88
CA ASP A 176 -32.85 18.64 26.95
C ASP A 176 -34.15 19.46 26.96
N GLY A 177 -34.99 19.34 25.93
CA GLY A 177 -36.25 20.07 25.78
C GLY A 177 -36.11 21.57 25.53
N SER A 178 -34.88 22.10 25.56
CA SER A 178 -34.54 23.52 25.38
C SER A 178 -33.82 23.75 24.06
N ARG A 179 -34.06 24.90 23.41
CA ARG A 179 -33.38 25.23 22.15
C ARG A 179 -31.87 25.41 22.38
N PRO A 180 -31.02 24.63 21.69
CA PRO A 180 -29.57 24.74 21.85
C PRO A 180 -29.05 26.03 21.23
N THR A 181 -28.13 26.68 21.95
CA THR A 181 -27.41 27.86 21.44
C THR A 181 -25.98 27.47 21.06
N ALA A 182 -25.47 28.06 19.99
CA ALA A 182 -24.10 27.85 19.52
C ALA A 182 -23.35 29.18 19.48
N ARG A 183 -22.05 29.14 19.80
CA ARG A 183 -21.13 30.28 19.58
C ARG A 183 -20.29 29.99 18.35
N LEU A 184 -20.43 30.81 17.32
CA LEU A 184 -19.75 30.63 16.03
C LEU A 184 -18.28 31.03 16.06
N ARG A 185 -17.89 31.88 17.02
CA ARG A 185 -16.54 32.39 17.20
C ARG A 185 -16.18 32.38 18.68
N PHE A 186 -14.89 32.33 18.97
CA PHE A 186 -14.39 32.53 20.33
C PHE A 186 -14.85 33.93 20.82
N ALA A 187 -15.61 33.97 21.91
CA ALA A 187 -16.28 35.16 22.46
C ALA A 187 -17.42 35.79 21.62
N GLY A 188 -18.01 35.08 20.66
CA GLY A 188 -19.22 35.55 19.95
C GLY A 188 -20.51 35.42 20.77
N GLU A 189 -21.53 36.20 20.40
CA GLU A 189 -22.88 36.07 20.96
C GLU A 189 -23.48 34.69 20.67
N PRO A 190 -24.22 34.11 21.63
CA PRO A 190 -24.91 32.83 21.42
C PRO A 190 -26.05 33.02 20.42
N VAL A 191 -25.96 32.33 19.27
CA VAL A 191 -27.02 32.28 18.27
C VAL A 191 -27.81 30.99 18.42
N ASP A 192 -29.07 30.98 17.95
CA ASP A 192 -29.87 29.77 17.87
C ASP A 192 -29.23 28.78 16.88
N ALA A 193 -28.74 27.65 17.41
CA ALA A 193 -27.96 26.70 16.65
C ALA A 193 -28.78 26.05 15.53
N ILE A 194 -30.06 25.76 15.77
CA ILE A 194 -30.91 25.07 14.80
C ILE A 194 -31.19 25.98 13.60
N SER A 195 -31.66 27.20 13.87
CA SER A 195 -31.98 28.17 12.81
C SER A 195 -30.74 28.54 12.00
N TYR A 196 -29.58 28.69 12.67
CA TYR A 196 -28.32 28.98 11.99
C TYR A 196 -27.86 27.84 11.08
N PHE A 197 -27.75 26.61 11.60
CA PHE A 197 -27.28 25.47 10.80
C PHE A 197 -28.26 25.07 9.70
N LEU A 198 -29.56 25.32 9.90
CA LEU A 198 -30.57 25.14 8.85
C LEU A 198 -30.36 26.12 7.70
N GLY A 199 -30.13 27.41 8.00
CA GLY A 199 -29.79 28.42 6.98
C GLY A 199 -28.49 28.09 6.26
N GLU A 200 -27.43 27.79 7.01
CA GLU A 200 -26.11 27.41 6.45
C GLU A 200 -26.24 26.18 5.53
N MET A 201 -26.99 25.15 5.95
CA MET A 201 -27.23 23.97 5.12
C MET A 201 -27.98 24.34 3.83
N GLN A 202 -29.01 25.18 3.89
CA GLN A 202 -29.76 25.61 2.71
C GLN A 202 -28.91 26.42 1.74
N ASP A 203 -28.13 27.38 2.24
CA ASP A 203 -27.22 28.20 1.43
C ASP A 203 -26.20 27.33 0.71
N LYS A 204 -25.55 26.41 1.44
CA LYS A 204 -24.60 25.46 0.85
C LYS A 204 -25.26 24.51 -0.13
N HIS A 205 -26.50 24.09 0.13
CA HIS A 205 -27.26 23.25 -0.80
C HIS A 205 -27.52 23.96 -2.14
N GLN A 206 -27.87 25.25 -2.11
CA GLN A 206 -28.06 26.05 -3.32
C GLN A 206 -26.75 26.18 -4.11
N LEU A 207 -25.63 26.46 -3.43
CA LEU A 207 -24.31 26.53 -4.09
C LEU A 207 -23.92 25.20 -4.73
N VAL A 208 -24.18 24.06 -4.06
CA VAL A 208 -23.97 22.72 -4.63
C VAL A 208 -24.80 22.53 -5.90
N GLN A 209 -26.09 22.89 -5.88
CA GLN A 209 -26.96 22.76 -7.06
C GLN A 209 -26.49 23.64 -8.23
N GLN A 210 -26.09 24.88 -7.95
CA GLN A 210 -25.57 25.81 -8.96
C GLN A 210 -24.29 25.25 -9.60
N GLU A 211 -23.35 24.76 -8.79
CA GLU A 211 -22.10 24.18 -9.29
C GLU A 211 -22.34 22.89 -10.08
N GLN A 212 -23.27 22.04 -9.66
CA GLN A 212 -23.67 20.86 -10.43
C GLN A 212 -24.31 21.20 -11.78
N ALA A 213 -25.06 22.30 -11.87
CA ALA A 213 -25.64 22.76 -13.13
C ALA A 213 -24.55 23.30 -14.07
N ARG A 214 -23.62 24.10 -13.53
CA ARG A 214 -22.45 24.61 -14.26
C ARG A 214 -21.61 23.47 -14.84
N ILE A 215 -21.24 22.49 -14.02
CA ILE A 215 -20.44 21.33 -14.44
C ILE A 215 -21.18 20.52 -15.52
N ARG A 216 -22.49 20.30 -15.38
CA ARG A 216 -23.28 19.58 -16.40
C ARG A 216 -23.26 20.30 -17.74
N GLN A 217 -23.43 21.63 -17.73
CA GLN A 217 -23.41 22.43 -18.94
C GLN A 217 -22.02 22.42 -19.61
N GLU A 218 -20.95 22.64 -18.83
CA GLU A 218 -19.58 22.65 -19.36
C GLU A 218 -19.12 21.26 -19.81
N SER A 219 -19.60 20.19 -19.19
CA SER A 219 -19.25 18.82 -19.58
C SER A 219 -19.69 18.41 -20.99
N ALA A 220 -20.70 19.09 -21.55
CA ALA A 220 -21.14 18.88 -22.93
C ALA A 220 -20.18 19.48 -23.96
N SER A 221 -19.38 20.48 -23.56
CA SER A 221 -18.38 21.09 -24.42
C SER A 221 -17.08 20.28 -24.49
N LEU A 222 -16.31 20.50 -25.55
CA LEU A 222 -14.97 19.91 -25.69
C LEU A 222 -14.01 20.54 -24.68
N GLY A 223 -13.40 19.72 -23.83
CA GLY A 223 -12.48 20.21 -22.81
C GLY A 223 -13.16 20.88 -21.61
N GLY A 224 -12.47 21.83 -20.98
CA GLY A 224 -12.95 22.51 -19.77
C GLY A 224 -12.91 21.60 -18.54
N VAL A 225 -14.09 21.21 -18.03
CA VAL A 225 -14.21 20.38 -16.82
C VAL A 225 -13.85 18.91 -17.08
N ASN A 226 -13.91 18.45 -18.32
CA ASN A 226 -13.56 17.09 -18.70
C ASN A 226 -12.05 16.86 -18.58
N SER A 227 -11.65 15.86 -17.80
CA SER A 227 -10.26 15.50 -17.57
C SER A 227 -9.71 14.56 -18.66
N HIS A 228 -8.43 14.19 -18.52
CA HIS A 228 -7.71 13.22 -19.35
C HIS A 228 -8.10 11.75 -19.12
N CYS A 229 -9.04 11.47 -18.20
CA CYS A 229 -9.46 10.13 -17.83
C CYS A 229 -10.94 9.88 -18.14
N ALA A 230 -11.30 8.66 -18.53
CA ALA A 230 -12.68 8.25 -18.77
C ALA A 230 -12.93 6.78 -18.41
N PHE A 231 -14.16 6.47 -18.00
CA PHE A 231 -14.64 5.11 -17.88
C PHE A 231 -15.47 4.74 -19.10
N VAL A 232 -15.07 3.68 -19.79
CA VAL A 232 -15.77 3.19 -20.98
C VAL A 232 -16.35 1.82 -20.68
N THR A 233 -17.67 1.69 -20.81
CA THR A 233 -18.40 0.44 -20.60
C THR A 233 -18.81 -0.14 -21.94
N PHE A 234 -18.32 -1.34 -22.23
CA PHE A 234 -18.70 -2.09 -23.43
C PHE A 234 -19.91 -3.00 -23.20
N GLY A 235 -20.57 -3.36 -24.30
CA GLY A 235 -21.70 -4.29 -24.28
C GLY A 235 -21.29 -5.71 -23.91
N THR A 236 -20.08 -6.14 -24.27
CA THR A 236 -19.56 -7.46 -23.93
C THR A 236 -18.25 -7.38 -23.13
N ARG A 237 -17.98 -8.42 -22.33
CA ARG A 237 -16.71 -8.56 -21.59
C ARG A 237 -15.53 -8.80 -22.54
N GLN A 238 -15.78 -9.43 -23.68
CA GLN A 238 -14.77 -9.74 -24.68
C GLN A 238 -14.24 -8.46 -25.31
N ASP A 239 -15.11 -7.52 -25.66
CA ASP A 239 -14.71 -6.24 -26.24
C ASP A 239 -13.83 -5.43 -25.28
N ALA A 240 -14.23 -5.38 -23.99
CA ALA A 240 -13.43 -4.75 -22.94
C ALA A 240 -12.06 -5.42 -22.76
N ALA A 241 -11.98 -6.75 -22.90
CA ALA A 241 -10.72 -7.49 -22.83
C ALA A 241 -9.82 -7.21 -24.04
N ILE A 242 -10.38 -7.16 -25.25
CA ILE A 242 -9.65 -6.84 -26.48
C ILE A 242 -9.09 -5.41 -26.42
N ALA A 243 -9.92 -4.44 -25.99
CA ALA A 243 -9.49 -3.05 -25.86
C ALA A 243 -8.27 -2.90 -24.93
N LYS A 244 -8.19 -3.69 -23.85
CA LYS A 244 -7.04 -3.68 -22.93
C LYS A 244 -5.75 -4.26 -23.51
N THR A 245 -5.83 -5.11 -24.52
CA THR A 245 -4.66 -5.78 -25.10
C THR A 245 -4.01 -4.98 -26.23
N LEU A 246 -4.63 -3.89 -26.65
CA LEU A 246 -4.22 -3.12 -27.82
C LEU A 246 -3.58 -1.80 -27.39
N ASP A 247 -2.51 -1.43 -28.08
CA ASP A 247 -1.86 -0.15 -27.94
C ASP A 247 -2.39 0.82 -29.01
N PHE A 248 -2.98 1.92 -28.56
CA PHE A 248 -3.67 2.90 -29.42
C PHE A 248 -2.78 4.04 -29.90
N SER A 249 -1.64 4.24 -29.26
CA SER A 249 -0.75 5.36 -29.49
C SER A 249 0.70 4.89 -29.54
N GLN A 250 1.52 5.55 -30.34
CA GLN A 250 2.98 5.38 -30.30
C GLN A 250 3.57 5.99 -29.03
N ASP A 251 2.93 7.05 -28.52
CA ASP A 251 3.28 7.69 -27.26
C ASP A 251 2.64 6.94 -26.09
N GLY A 252 3.46 6.30 -25.26
CA GLY A 252 3.00 5.49 -24.11
C GLY A 252 2.30 6.28 -22.99
N GLY A 253 2.18 7.60 -23.11
CA GLY A 253 1.42 8.46 -22.20
C GLY A 253 -0.02 8.72 -22.64
N HIS A 254 -0.38 8.38 -23.88
CA HIS A 254 -1.69 8.63 -24.45
C HIS A 254 -2.49 7.34 -24.61
N TRP A 255 -3.79 7.40 -24.33
CA TRP A 255 -4.72 6.27 -24.47
C TRP A 255 -4.29 5.01 -23.70
N VAL A 256 -3.83 5.20 -22.47
CA VAL A 256 -3.44 4.09 -21.59
C VAL A 256 -4.69 3.45 -21.02
N ILE A 257 -4.93 2.18 -21.34
CA ILE A 257 -6.13 1.46 -20.89
C ILE A 257 -5.78 0.49 -19.77
N THR A 258 -6.52 0.59 -18.66
CA THR A 258 -6.37 -0.27 -17.49
C THR A 258 -7.72 -0.84 -17.03
N ASP A 259 -7.67 -1.84 -16.16
CA ASP A 259 -8.87 -2.36 -15.51
C ASP A 259 -9.51 -1.30 -14.62
N ALA A 260 -10.83 -1.12 -14.72
CA ALA A 260 -11.53 -0.19 -13.87
C ALA A 260 -11.44 -0.63 -12.38
N PRO A 261 -10.92 0.24 -11.49
CA PRO A 261 -10.90 -0.05 -10.05
C PRO A 261 -12.32 -0.15 -9.49
N GLU A 262 -12.44 -0.71 -8.28
CA GLU A 262 -13.72 -0.75 -7.59
C GLU A 262 -14.20 0.65 -7.22
N VAL A 263 -15.47 0.95 -7.48
CA VAL A 263 -16.07 2.31 -7.33
C VAL A 263 -15.81 2.93 -5.95
N SER A 264 -15.82 2.13 -4.89
CA SER A 264 -15.58 2.59 -3.51
C SER A 264 -14.12 2.99 -3.24
N THR A 265 -13.18 2.46 -4.01
CA THR A 265 -11.73 2.65 -3.84
C THR A 265 -11.17 3.78 -4.71
N ILE A 266 -11.98 4.40 -5.57
CA ILE A 266 -11.53 5.38 -6.56
C ILE A 266 -11.28 6.73 -5.87
N CYS A 267 -10.07 7.27 -6.05
CA CYS A 267 -9.74 8.61 -5.59
C CYS A 267 -10.00 9.64 -6.71
N TRP A 268 -11.24 10.14 -6.82
CA TRP A 268 -11.68 11.04 -7.91
C TRP A 268 -10.80 12.30 -8.08
N GLY A 269 -10.41 12.95 -6.97
CA GLY A 269 -9.55 14.13 -7.01
C GLY A 269 -8.15 13.84 -7.58
N LYS A 270 -7.61 12.65 -7.32
CA LYS A 270 -6.29 12.20 -7.83
C LYS A 270 -6.39 11.76 -9.29
N LEU A 271 -7.51 11.16 -9.68
CA LEU A 271 -7.76 10.67 -11.04
C LEU A 271 -7.92 11.81 -12.06
N SER A 272 -8.47 12.95 -11.64
CA SER A 272 -8.63 14.12 -12.52
C SER A 272 -7.32 14.87 -12.79
N THR A 273 -6.28 14.66 -11.98
CA THR A 273 -5.00 15.35 -12.12
C THR A 273 -4.03 14.53 -12.97
N GLU A 274 -3.38 15.18 -13.93
CA GLU A 274 -2.37 14.54 -14.78
C GLU A 274 -1.07 14.24 -14.01
N PRO A 275 -0.50 13.04 -14.16
CA PRO A 275 0.81 12.73 -13.62
C PRO A 275 1.87 13.44 -14.46
N THR A 276 2.74 14.20 -13.80
CA THR A 276 3.88 14.87 -14.45
C THR A 276 5.18 14.21 -14.04
N LEU A 277 6.12 14.11 -14.98
CA LEU A 277 7.45 13.52 -14.73
C LEU A 277 8.15 14.19 -13.53
N LEU A 278 8.01 15.52 -13.40
CA LEU A 278 8.57 16.28 -12.27
C LEU A 278 8.05 15.79 -10.91
N ARG A 279 6.76 15.42 -10.81
CA ARG A 279 6.18 14.91 -9.57
C ARG A 279 6.62 13.49 -9.28
N THR A 280 6.74 12.64 -10.30
CA THR A 280 7.28 11.28 -10.13
C THR A 280 8.74 11.35 -9.65
N VAL A 281 9.57 12.19 -10.27
CA VAL A 281 10.97 12.38 -9.89
C VAL A 281 11.08 12.96 -8.48
N SER A 282 10.27 13.97 -8.13
CA SER A 282 10.29 14.53 -6.77
C SER A 282 9.83 13.52 -5.72
N GLY A 283 8.87 12.65 -6.05
CA GLY A 283 8.46 11.54 -5.19
C GLY A 283 9.57 10.54 -4.92
N ILE A 284 10.29 10.11 -5.97
CA ILE A 284 11.44 9.21 -5.83
C ILE A 284 12.55 9.87 -5.01
N LEU A 285 12.83 11.16 -5.24
CA LEU A 285 13.82 11.92 -4.47
C LEU A 285 13.44 11.96 -2.98
N LEU A 286 12.16 12.22 -2.67
CA LEU A 286 11.68 12.33 -1.29
C LEU A 286 11.71 10.98 -0.56
N ILE A 287 11.37 9.88 -1.24
CA ILE A 287 11.54 8.51 -0.70
C ILE A 287 13.01 8.23 -0.47
N THR A 288 13.87 8.56 -1.43
CA THR A 288 15.33 8.38 -1.30
C THR A 288 15.86 9.15 -0.09
N PHE A 289 15.42 10.39 0.10
CA PHE A 289 15.79 11.21 1.25
C PHE A 289 15.27 10.63 2.58
N LEU A 290 14.03 10.16 2.60
CA LEU A 290 13.45 9.47 3.77
C LEU A 290 14.29 8.23 4.15
N TYR A 291 14.73 7.46 3.15
CA TYR A 291 15.55 6.27 3.35
C TYR A 291 16.98 6.62 3.80
N ALA A 292 17.60 7.63 3.19
CA ALA A 292 18.91 8.13 3.61
C ALA A 292 18.86 8.68 5.05
N GLY A 293 17.74 9.30 5.44
CA GLY A 293 17.50 9.80 6.79
C GLY A 293 17.30 8.72 7.85
N PHE A 294 16.97 7.49 7.46
CA PHE A 294 16.70 6.41 8.42
C PHE A 294 17.91 6.07 9.30
N THR A 295 19.08 5.80 8.70
CA THR A 295 20.29 5.43 9.43
C THR A 295 20.71 6.49 10.47
N PRO A 296 20.84 7.79 10.14
CA PRO A 296 21.20 8.80 11.14
C PRO A 296 20.13 8.97 12.22
N ILE A 297 18.84 8.80 11.90
CA ILE A 297 17.77 8.81 12.91
C ILE A 297 17.92 7.64 13.88
N CYS A 298 18.20 6.42 13.39
CA CYS A 298 18.44 5.25 14.24
C CYS A 298 19.65 5.44 15.16
N VAL A 299 20.74 6.01 14.63
CA VAL A 299 21.93 6.35 15.44
C VAL A 299 21.56 7.40 16.49
N ALA A 300 20.87 8.48 16.11
CA ALA A 300 20.46 9.54 17.02
C ALA A 300 19.59 9.01 18.16
N ILE A 301 18.59 8.16 17.85
CA ILE A 301 17.73 7.53 18.86
C ILE A 301 18.56 6.62 19.78
N SER A 302 19.50 5.85 19.21
CA SER A 302 20.38 4.96 19.99
C SER A 302 21.29 5.76 20.93
N THR A 303 21.85 6.87 20.47
CA THR A 303 22.68 7.76 21.31
C THR A 303 21.86 8.45 22.39
N LEU A 304 20.63 8.89 22.07
CA LEU A 304 19.73 9.52 23.04
C LEU A 304 19.30 8.52 24.11
N ALA A 305 18.99 7.29 23.71
CA ALA A 305 18.67 6.20 24.62
C ALA A 305 19.79 5.95 25.63
N GLN A 306 21.06 5.97 25.19
CA GLN A 306 22.22 5.79 26.06
C GLN A 306 22.48 7.01 26.98
N SER A 307 22.03 8.20 26.60
CA SER A 307 22.25 9.44 27.36
C SER A 307 21.29 9.63 28.55
N LEU A 308 20.18 8.89 28.59
CA LEU A 308 19.21 8.93 29.69
C LEU A 308 19.62 7.90 30.75
N ASP A 309 19.87 8.37 31.97
CA ASP A 309 20.17 7.50 33.12
C ASP A 309 18.90 7.30 33.95
N LEU A 310 18.32 6.10 33.87
CA LEU A 310 17.13 5.68 34.61
C LEU A 310 17.48 4.94 35.91
N GLY A 311 18.74 5.02 36.36
CA GLY A 311 19.20 4.44 37.62
C GLY A 311 19.00 2.91 37.65
N PRO A 312 18.19 2.34 38.56
CA PRO A 312 18.02 0.89 38.66
C PRO A 312 17.39 0.23 37.43
N PHE A 313 16.68 0.99 36.59
CA PHE A 313 16.09 0.48 35.34
C PHE A 313 17.00 0.62 34.12
N GLN A 314 18.23 1.09 34.29
CA GLN A 314 19.16 1.33 33.18
C GLN A 314 19.45 0.09 32.31
N PRO A 315 19.65 -1.13 32.85
CA PRO A 315 19.85 -2.32 32.03
C PRO A 315 18.62 -2.68 31.19
N LEU A 316 17.42 -2.41 31.71
CA LEU A 316 16.17 -2.63 30.99
C LEU A 316 16.02 -1.60 29.87
N TRP A 317 16.27 -0.33 30.19
CA TRP A 317 16.18 0.76 29.22
C TRP A 317 17.16 0.60 28.07
N SER A 318 18.43 0.30 28.34
CA SER A 318 19.45 0.13 27.30
C SER A 318 19.14 -1.04 26.35
N ALA A 319 18.49 -2.09 26.85
CA ALA A 319 18.06 -3.23 26.04
C ALA A 319 16.82 -2.92 25.17
N PHE A 320 15.85 -2.17 25.69
CA PHE A 320 14.58 -1.93 24.99
C PHE A 320 14.54 -0.66 24.15
N ALA A 321 15.23 0.40 24.56
CA ALA A 321 15.10 1.73 23.94
C ALA A 321 15.49 1.77 22.45
N PRO A 322 16.58 1.11 21.98
CA PRO A 322 16.87 1.05 20.54
C PRO A 322 15.74 0.35 19.75
N THR A 323 15.21 -0.75 20.27
CA THR A 323 14.14 -1.53 19.64
C THR A 323 12.81 -0.76 19.61
N LEU A 324 12.48 -0.04 20.69
CA LEU A 324 11.31 0.83 20.75
C LEU A 324 11.43 1.98 19.75
N GLY A 325 12.61 2.60 19.67
CA GLY A 325 12.92 3.64 18.68
C GLY A 325 12.69 3.17 17.24
N LEU A 326 13.23 2.00 16.90
CA LEU A 326 13.03 1.37 15.61
C LEU A 326 11.55 1.06 15.34
N THR A 327 10.83 0.55 16.35
CA THR A 327 9.40 0.21 16.24
C THR A 327 8.54 1.44 15.95
N VAL A 328 8.79 2.55 16.66
CA VAL A 328 8.07 3.81 16.45
C VAL A 328 8.33 4.35 15.04
N PHE A 329 9.58 4.31 14.58
CA PHE A 329 9.92 4.74 13.22
C PHE A 329 9.19 3.87 12.18
N LEU A 330 9.28 2.54 12.32
CA LEU A 330 8.62 1.60 11.41
C LEU A 330 7.10 1.72 11.41
N ALA A 331 6.49 2.12 12.54
CA ALA A 331 5.06 2.38 12.63
C ALA A 331 4.64 3.67 11.90
N MET A 332 5.51 4.69 11.90
CA MET A 332 5.26 5.96 11.20
C MET A 332 5.59 5.89 9.70
N LEU A 333 6.51 5.01 9.31
CA LEU A 333 7.01 4.92 7.94
C LEU A 333 5.88 4.71 6.89
N PRO A 334 4.91 3.80 7.07
CA PRO A 334 3.80 3.65 6.13
C PRO A 334 2.99 4.94 5.93
N THR A 335 2.73 5.67 7.03
CA THR A 335 1.96 6.92 6.98
C THR A 335 2.72 8.00 6.20
N VAL A 336 4.04 8.14 6.43
CA VAL A 336 4.87 9.09 5.69
C VAL A 336 4.95 8.69 4.22
N LEU A 337 5.12 7.41 3.90
CA LEU A 337 5.12 6.92 2.52
C LEU A 337 3.80 7.21 1.80
N LEU A 338 2.65 6.97 2.45
CA LEU A 338 1.33 7.30 1.89
C LEU A 338 1.18 8.80 1.63
N LEU A 339 1.69 9.66 2.53
CA LEU A 339 1.69 11.11 2.32
C LEU A 339 2.51 11.48 1.08
N ILE A 340 3.69 10.88 0.90
CA ILE A 340 4.53 11.10 -0.29
C ILE A 340 3.81 10.62 -1.55
N PHE A 341 3.16 9.45 -1.51
CA PHE A 341 2.42 8.92 -2.65
C PHE A 341 1.25 9.81 -3.04
N ASP A 342 0.51 10.31 -2.07
CA ASP A 342 -0.61 11.21 -2.29
C ASP A 342 -0.19 12.58 -2.83
N ALA A 343 0.98 13.07 -2.42
CA ALA A 343 1.52 14.34 -2.93
C ALA A 343 2.14 14.21 -4.33
N CYS A 344 2.88 13.12 -4.61
CA CYS A 344 3.74 13.02 -5.79
C CYS A 344 3.22 12.03 -6.85
N PHE A 345 2.82 10.83 -6.45
CA PHE A 345 2.47 9.74 -7.38
C PHE A 345 0.99 9.70 -7.76
N LEU A 346 0.12 10.31 -6.96
CA LEU A 346 -1.34 10.35 -7.18
C LEU A 346 -1.94 8.98 -7.50
N PRO A 347 -1.88 8.01 -6.58
CA PRO A 347 -2.47 6.70 -6.82
C PRO A 347 -3.96 6.84 -7.17
N ARG A 348 -4.38 6.15 -8.23
CA ARG A 348 -5.74 6.27 -8.79
C ARG A 348 -6.82 5.65 -7.90
N SER A 349 -6.42 4.65 -7.12
CA SER A 349 -7.27 3.97 -6.15
C SER A 349 -6.49 3.66 -4.88
N ASP A 350 -7.22 3.43 -3.79
CA ASP A 350 -6.64 3.00 -2.53
C ASP A 350 -5.86 1.68 -2.68
N THR A 351 -6.35 0.77 -3.54
CA THR A 351 -5.64 -0.48 -3.85
C THR A 351 -4.31 -0.22 -4.55
N ALA A 352 -4.24 0.75 -5.45
CA ALA A 352 -2.99 1.15 -6.09
C ALA A 352 -2.01 1.76 -5.07
N ALA A 353 -2.51 2.60 -4.16
CA ALA A 353 -1.72 3.16 -3.07
C ALA A 353 -1.15 2.06 -2.15
N GLN A 354 -1.97 1.06 -1.81
CA GLN A 354 -1.56 -0.09 -1.00
C GLN A 354 -0.48 -0.93 -1.69
N HIS A 355 -0.61 -1.18 -3.00
CA HIS A 355 0.40 -1.92 -3.75
C HIS A 355 1.74 -1.16 -3.81
N LEU A 356 1.69 0.16 -4.05
CA LEU A 356 2.88 1.01 -4.04
C LEU A 356 3.54 1.03 -2.66
N LEU A 357 2.74 1.14 -1.59
CA LEU A 357 3.20 1.04 -0.22
C LEU A 357 3.86 -0.31 0.06
N GLN A 358 3.25 -1.41 -0.35
CA GLN A 358 3.80 -2.75 -0.16
C GLN A 358 5.18 -2.87 -0.84
N PHE A 359 5.32 -2.38 -2.08
CA PHE A 359 6.58 -2.45 -2.81
C PHE A 359 7.70 -1.65 -2.12
N TRP A 360 7.46 -0.36 -1.83
CA TRP A 360 8.47 0.49 -1.21
C TRP A 360 8.77 0.07 0.22
N TYR A 361 7.75 -0.26 1.01
CA TYR A 361 7.97 -0.75 2.38
C TYR A 361 8.73 -2.08 2.39
N PHE A 362 8.44 -2.99 1.46
CA PHE A 362 9.23 -4.22 1.32
C PHE A 362 10.68 -3.95 0.93
N ALA A 363 10.92 -3.05 -0.04
CA ALA A 363 12.27 -2.65 -0.43
C ALA A 363 13.04 -2.04 0.75
N PHE A 364 12.36 -1.20 1.54
CA PHE A 364 12.90 -0.64 2.77
C PHE A 364 13.30 -1.74 3.78
N LEU A 365 12.40 -2.67 4.10
CA LEU A 365 12.69 -3.75 5.03
C LEU A 365 13.84 -4.63 4.53
N LEU A 366 13.84 -4.97 3.23
CA LEU A 366 14.89 -5.78 2.64
C LEU A 366 16.26 -5.10 2.75
N PHE A 367 16.34 -3.81 2.45
CA PHE A 367 17.62 -3.09 2.50
C PHE A 367 18.06 -2.76 3.92
N PHE A 368 17.19 -2.12 4.71
CA PHE A 368 17.56 -1.55 6.01
C PHE A 368 17.41 -2.49 7.20
N VAL A 369 16.51 -3.48 7.12
CA VAL A 369 16.29 -4.44 8.22
C VAL A 369 16.99 -5.76 7.95
N LEU A 370 17.14 -6.19 6.70
CA LEU A 370 17.87 -7.42 6.36
C LEU A 370 19.32 -7.13 5.95
N PHE A 371 19.57 -6.36 4.88
CA PHE A 371 20.94 -6.22 4.36
C PHE A 371 21.86 -5.36 5.22
N LEU A 372 21.37 -4.22 5.73
CA LEU A 372 22.22 -3.31 6.50
C LEU A 372 22.79 -3.97 7.79
N PRO A 373 22.01 -4.72 8.59
CA PRO A 373 22.56 -5.45 9.74
C PRO A 373 23.55 -6.55 9.35
N ILE A 374 23.34 -7.23 8.21
CA ILE A 374 24.26 -8.27 7.71
C ILE A 374 25.62 -7.67 7.32
N ILE A 375 25.64 -6.47 6.75
CA ILE A 375 26.89 -5.80 6.34
C ILE A 375 27.66 -5.24 7.56
N GLY A 376 26.99 -5.08 8.71
CA GLY A 376 27.60 -4.61 9.95
C GLY A 376 27.87 -3.10 9.99
N THR A 377 28.41 -2.62 11.11
CA THR A 377 28.55 -1.18 11.41
C THR A 377 29.58 -0.44 10.53
N ASN A 378 30.47 -1.15 9.82
CA ASN A 378 31.56 -0.54 9.07
C ASN A 378 31.52 -0.89 7.57
N PHE A 379 30.58 -0.26 6.85
CA PHE A 379 30.47 -0.39 5.38
C PHE A 379 31.79 -0.09 4.65
N SER A 380 32.58 0.87 5.14
CA SER A 380 33.89 1.23 4.56
C SER A 380 34.92 0.11 4.69
N ASP A 381 34.97 -0.54 5.85
CA ASP A 381 35.91 -1.64 6.10
C ASP A 381 35.49 -2.87 5.30
N PHE A 382 34.18 -3.14 5.24
CA PHE A 382 33.61 -4.18 4.39
C PHE A 382 33.95 -3.94 2.91
N ALA A 383 33.67 -2.76 2.36
CA ALA A 383 33.95 -2.43 0.97
C ALA A 383 35.44 -2.50 0.62
N HIS A 384 36.30 -2.04 1.54
CA HIS A 384 37.75 -2.12 1.37
C HIS A 384 38.26 -3.57 1.43
N GLN A 385 37.69 -4.42 2.27
CA GLN A 385 38.01 -5.86 2.32
C GLN A 385 37.48 -6.62 1.09
N VAL A 386 36.28 -6.29 0.59
CA VAL A 386 35.74 -6.83 -0.67
C VAL A 386 36.67 -6.50 -1.84
N TYR A 387 37.17 -5.27 -1.91
CA TYR A 387 38.10 -4.83 -2.95
C TYR A 387 39.46 -5.54 -2.88
N LYS A 388 40.02 -5.71 -1.68
CA LYS A 388 41.33 -6.36 -1.51
C LYS A 388 41.28 -7.88 -1.63
N SER A 389 40.20 -8.51 -1.15
CA SER A 389 40.07 -9.96 -1.03
C SER A 389 38.61 -10.40 -1.21
N PRO A 390 38.09 -10.49 -2.45
CA PRO A 390 36.68 -10.85 -2.70
C PRO A 390 36.30 -12.23 -2.14
N ALA A 391 37.26 -13.15 -1.98
CA ALA A 391 37.02 -14.47 -1.38
C ALA A 391 36.85 -14.43 0.15
N GLN A 392 37.37 -13.42 0.85
CA GLN A 392 37.27 -13.30 2.32
C GLN A 392 35.91 -12.74 2.78
N VAL A 393 35.12 -12.18 1.85
CA VAL A 393 33.78 -11.65 2.09
C VAL A 393 32.85 -12.72 2.67
N PHE A 394 32.96 -13.96 2.18
CA PHE A 394 32.18 -15.08 2.69
C PHE A 394 32.51 -15.43 4.14
N GLY A 395 33.77 -15.25 4.56
CA GLY A 395 34.20 -15.45 5.95
C GLY A 395 33.72 -14.34 6.88
N LEU A 396 33.67 -13.09 6.37
CA LEU A 396 33.23 -11.94 7.16
C LEU A 396 31.72 -11.91 7.39
N VAL A 397 30.93 -12.33 6.41
CA VAL A 397 29.46 -12.45 6.53
C VAL A 397 29.06 -13.66 7.38
N ALA A 398 29.93 -14.67 7.49
CA ALA A 398 29.70 -15.85 8.33
C ALA A 398 30.13 -15.65 9.81
N ALA A 399 30.95 -14.63 10.08
CA ALA A 399 31.36 -14.23 11.43
C ALA A 399 30.20 -13.52 12.13
#